data_AF-A0A845X8X5-F1
#
_entry.id   AF-A0A845X8X5-F1
#
_cell.length_a   1.000
_cell.length_b   1.000
_cell.length_c   1.000
_cell.angle_alpha   90.00
_cell.angle_beta   90.00
_cell.angle_gamma   90.00
#
_symmetry.space_group_name_H-M   'P 1'
#
loop_
_entity.id
_entity.type
_entity.pdbx_description
1 polymer ?
#
loop_
_entity_poly.entity_id
_entity_poly.type
_entity_poly.pdbx_seq_one_letter_code
_entity_poly.pdbx_strand_id
1 'polypeptide(L)'
;MEESKEKSLPSFVSTQELVDFFDEQDLGEYDIPEVEFDVDIRQRQHFVAVNERLMDRLMRTAKVRQVSVEELVDVLLSEQLTNVG
;
A
#
# COMPACT_ATOMS: atom_id res chain seq x y z
N MET A 1 8.20 29.89 24.92
CA MET A 1 6.96 29.25 24.45
C MET A 1 6.32 30.26 23.55
N GLU A 2 6.49 30.09 22.25
CA GLU A 2 6.04 31.04 21.23
C GLU A 2 4.67 30.55 20.75
N GLU A 3 3.65 31.39 20.85
CA GLU A 3 2.31 31.11 20.33
C GLU A 3 2.39 30.95 18.81
N SER A 4 2.15 29.73 18.31
CA SER A 4 1.96 29.51 16.87
C SER A 4 0.68 30.19 16.43
N LYS A 5 0.79 31.25 15.63
CA LYS A 5 -0.35 31.83 14.92
C LYS A 5 -0.79 30.83 13.85
N GLU A 6 -1.90 30.15 14.06
CA GLU A 6 -2.56 29.32 13.05
C GLU A 6 -2.81 30.15 11.79
N LYS A 7 -2.11 29.83 10.69
CA LYS A 7 -2.28 30.50 9.39
C LYS A 7 -3.29 29.70 8.56
N SER A 8 -4.32 30.36 8.04
CA SER A 8 -5.22 29.73 7.06
C SER A 8 -4.49 29.50 5.73
N LEU A 9 -4.78 28.39 5.05
CA LEU A 9 -4.27 28.14 3.70
C LEU A 9 -4.69 29.25 2.72
N PRO A 10 -3.77 29.77 1.88
CA PRO A 10 -4.09 30.78 0.88
C PRO A 10 -4.90 30.19 -0.29
N SER A 11 -5.62 31.04 -1.01
CA SER A 11 -6.29 30.67 -2.25
C SER A 11 -5.36 30.84 -3.44
N PHE A 12 -5.28 29.85 -4.33
CA PHE A 12 -4.43 29.89 -5.52
C PHE A 12 -5.25 30.21 -6.78
N VAL A 13 -4.70 31.06 -7.65
CA VAL A 13 -5.33 31.45 -8.92
C VAL A 13 -4.85 30.57 -10.07
N SER A 14 -3.74 29.85 -9.90
CA SER A 14 -3.21 28.91 -10.89
C SER A 14 -2.59 27.66 -10.25
N THR A 15 -2.49 26.58 -11.04
CA THR A 15 -1.80 25.36 -10.63
C THR A 15 -0.31 25.59 -10.37
N GLN A 16 0.33 26.50 -11.11
CA GLN A 16 1.75 26.81 -10.91
C GLN A 16 1.99 27.47 -9.55
N GLU A 17 1.13 28.42 -9.18
CA GLU A 17 1.19 29.11 -7.88
C GLU A 17 1.01 28.13 -6.71
N LEU A 18 0.17 27.10 -6.90
CA LEU A 18 0.05 26.00 -5.93
C LEU A 18 1.36 25.22 -5.83
N VAL A 19 1.95 24.81 -6.96
CA VAL A 19 3.22 24.05 -6.96
C VAL A 19 4.32 24.84 -6.25
N ASP A 20 4.50 26.11 -6.62
CA ASP A 20 5.51 26.99 -6.03
C ASP A 20 5.30 27.14 -4.51
N PHE A 21 4.05 27.21 -4.05
CA PHE A 21 3.73 27.24 -2.62
C PHE A 21 4.13 25.96 -1.89
N PHE A 22 3.88 24.77 -2.45
CA PHE A 22 4.26 23.49 -1.83
C PHE A 22 5.78 23.27 -1.81
N ASP A 23 6.51 23.85 -2.76
CA ASP A 23 7.98 23.78 -2.81
C ASP A 23 8.64 24.71 -1.78
N GLU A 24 8.00 25.85 -1.47
CA GLU A 24 8.58 26.89 -0.63
C GLU A 24 8.07 26.92 0.82
N GLN A 25 6.90 26.33 1.11
CA GLN A 25 6.23 26.46 2.41
C GLN A 25 6.02 25.10 3.10
N ASP A 26 6.20 25.07 4.42
CA ASP A 26 5.82 23.92 5.24
C ASP A 26 4.33 23.98 5.59
N LEU A 27 3.59 22.95 5.18
CA LEU A 27 2.16 22.79 5.45
C LEU A 27 1.85 22.62 6.93
N GLY A 28 2.81 22.16 7.74
CA GLY A 28 2.66 22.03 9.19
C GLY A 28 2.49 23.36 9.93
N GLU A 29 2.75 24.50 9.28
CA GLU A 29 2.50 25.84 9.82
C GLU A 29 1.06 26.34 9.60
N TYR A 30 0.26 25.61 8.81
CA TYR A 30 -1.09 26.02 8.43
C TYR A 30 -2.15 25.21 9.17
N ASP A 31 -3.29 25.84 9.43
CA ASP A 31 -4.48 25.20 10.00
C ASP A 31 -5.14 24.32 8.93
N ILE A 32 -4.66 23.08 8.83
CA ILE A 32 -5.18 22.07 7.92
C ILE A 32 -6.19 21.22 8.70
N PRO A 33 -7.46 21.16 8.27
CA PRO A 33 -8.47 20.40 8.99
C PRO A 33 -8.12 18.91 8.99
N GLU A 34 -8.31 18.27 10.14
CA GLU A 34 -8.27 16.82 10.24
C GLU A 34 -9.33 16.22 9.30
N VAL A 35 -8.90 15.31 8.43
CA VAL A 35 -9.78 14.62 7.48
C VAL A 35 -9.60 13.12 7.62
N GLU A 36 -10.72 12.41 7.74
CA GLU A 36 -10.73 10.95 7.77
C GLU A 36 -10.76 10.43 6.32
N PHE A 37 -9.71 9.69 5.94
CA PHE A 37 -9.68 8.97 4.68
C PHE A 37 -10.13 7.53 4.90
N ASP A 38 -11.27 7.17 4.30
CA ASP A 38 -11.68 5.76 4.19
C ASP A 38 -11.01 5.15 2.94
N VAL A 39 -9.81 4.61 3.14
CA VAL A 39 -9.03 4.01 2.04
C VAL A 39 -9.28 2.51 2.00
N ASP A 40 -10.18 2.10 1.12
CA ASP A 40 -10.42 0.68 0.81
C ASP A 40 -9.38 0.20 -0.23
N ILE A 41 -8.21 -0.26 0.25
CA ILE A 41 -7.16 -0.84 -0.60
C ILE A 41 -7.60 -2.24 -1.06
N ARG A 42 -8.44 -2.30 -2.10
CA ARG A 42 -8.84 -3.57 -2.72
C ARG A 42 -7.72 -4.13 -3.58
N GLN A 43 -6.99 -5.10 -3.05
CA GLN A 43 -6.07 -5.89 -3.86
C GLN A 43 -6.85 -6.79 -4.83
N ARG A 44 -6.37 -6.91 -6.08
CA ARG A 44 -6.96 -7.82 -7.07
C ARG A 44 -6.65 -9.26 -6.66
N GLN A 45 -7.69 -10.05 -6.45
CA GLN A 45 -7.55 -11.47 -6.14
C GLN A 45 -7.75 -12.31 -7.40
N HIS A 46 -6.84 -13.26 -7.63
CA HIS A 46 -6.93 -14.24 -8.69
C HIS A 46 -7.06 -15.63 -8.07
N PHE A 47 -8.05 -16.40 -8.52
CA PHE A 47 -8.28 -17.76 -8.04
C PHE A 47 -7.86 -18.77 -9.10
N VAL A 48 -7.17 -19.83 -8.67
CA VAL A 48 -6.77 -20.95 -9.52
C VAL A 48 -7.25 -22.26 -8.92
N ALA A 49 -7.73 -23.16 -9.78
CA ALA A 49 -8.10 -24.50 -9.34
C ALA A 49 -6.84 -25.36 -9.17
N VAL A 50 -6.71 -26.00 -8.00
CA VAL A 50 -5.58 -26.89 -7.67
C VAL A 50 -6.11 -28.30 -7.44
N ASN A 51 -5.44 -29.31 -7.97
CA ASN A 51 -5.80 -30.70 -7.73
C ASN A 51 -5.72 -31.05 -6.23
N GLU A 52 -6.69 -31.82 -5.73
CA GLU A 52 -6.80 -32.22 -4.33
C GLU A 52 -5.49 -32.78 -3.74
N ARG A 53 -4.84 -33.72 -4.43
CA ARG A 53 -3.59 -34.33 -3.94
C ARG A 53 -2.45 -33.33 -3.86
N LEU A 54 -2.43 -32.34 -4.76
CA LEU A 54 -1.43 -31.28 -4.74
C LEU A 54 -1.72 -30.30 -3.59
N MET A 55 -2.98 -29.95 -3.37
CA MET A 55 -3.40 -29.11 -2.25
C MET A 55 -3.05 -29.74 -0.90
N ASP A 56 -3.27 -31.04 -0.73
CA ASP A 56 -2.86 -31.79 0.47
C ASP A 56 -1.37 -31.68 0.75
N ARG A 57 -0.55 -31.77 -0.30
CA ARG A 57 0.91 -31.64 -0.18
C ARG A 57 1.31 -30.21 0.17
N LEU A 58 0.66 -29.21 -0.43
CA LEU A 58 0.88 -27.80 -0.10
C LEU A 58 0.55 -27.52 1.36
N MET A 59 -0.61 -27.96 1.85
CA MET A 59 -1.03 -27.77 3.25
C MET A 59 -0.04 -28.41 4.25
N ARG A 60 0.41 -29.64 3.99
CA ARG A 60 1.41 -30.31 4.84
C ARG A 60 2.74 -29.57 4.83
N THR A 61 3.18 -29.11 3.66
CA THR A 61 4.45 -28.39 3.50
C THR A 61 4.40 -27.03 4.20
N ALA A 62 3.32 -26.28 4.01
CA ALA A 62 3.07 -25.01 4.68
C ALA A 62 3.08 -25.17 6.21
N LYS A 63 2.41 -26.20 6.73
CA LYS A 63 2.41 -26.53 8.16
C LYS A 63 3.80 -26.82 8.72
N VAL A 64 4.62 -27.61 8.01
CA VAL A 64 5.99 -27.94 8.42
C VAL A 64 6.88 -26.69 8.41
N ARG A 65 6.66 -25.79 7.44
CA ARG A 65 7.42 -24.54 7.28
C ARG A 65 6.88 -23.38 8.11
N GLN A 66 5.77 -23.54 8.82
CA GLN A 66 5.08 -22.50 9.60
C GLN A 66 4.74 -21.24 8.78
N VAL A 67 4.39 -21.43 7.50
CA VAL A 67 3.91 -20.38 6.60
C VAL A 67 2.49 -20.69 6.14
N SER A 68 1.80 -19.71 5.58
CA SER A 68 0.51 -19.93 4.93
C SER A 68 0.66 -20.69 3.61
N VAL A 69 -0.44 -21.29 3.13
CA VAL A 69 -0.46 -21.94 1.81
C VAL A 69 -0.30 -20.91 0.69
N GLU A 70 -0.86 -19.72 0.87
CA GLU A 70 -0.76 -18.60 -0.08
C GLU A 70 0.69 -18.16 -0.26
N GLU A 71 1.38 -17.81 0.84
CA GLU A 71 2.80 -17.43 0.81
C GLU A 71 3.68 -18.52 0.17
N LEU A 72 3.41 -19.79 0.48
CA LEU A 72 4.14 -20.91 -0.11
C LEU A 72 3.93 -20.98 -1.63
N VAL A 73 2.70 -20.79 -2.10
CA VAL A 73 2.37 -20.80 -3.53
C VAL A 73 3.02 -19.61 -4.25
N ASP A 74 2.96 -18.42 -3.65
CA ASP A 74 3.55 -17.21 -4.24
C ASP A 74 5.06 -17.33 -4.44
N VAL A 75 5.78 -17.85 -3.44
CA VAL A 75 7.23 -18.08 -3.53
C VAL A 75 7.53 -19.12 -4.62
N LEU A 76 6.82 -20.25 -4.63
CA LEU A 76 7.04 -21.30 -5.62
C LEU A 76 6.76 -20.81 -7.04
N LEU A 77 5.66 -20.08 -7.26
CA LEU A 77 5.33 -19.54 -8.58
C LEU A 77 6.35 -18.49 -9.01
N SER A 78 6.79 -17.62 -8.11
CA SER A 78 7.81 -16.62 -8.39
C SER A 78 9.13 -17.27 -8.82
N GLU A 79 9.61 -18.27 -8.07
CA GLU A 79 10.82 -19.03 -8.40
C GLU A 79 10.71 -19.73 -9.78
N GLN A 80 9.56 -20.33 -10.08
CA GLN A 80 9.36 -21.01 -11.36
C GLN A 80 9.31 -20.01 -12.52
N LEU A 81 8.63 -18.87 -12.35
CA LEU A 81 8.51 -17.86 -13.40
C LEU A 81 9.85 -17.16 -13.69
N THR A 82 10.68 -16.94 -12.68
CA THR A 82 12.05 -16.41 -12.88
C THR A 82 12.93 -17.38 -13.67
N ASN A 83 12.76 -18.69 -13.50
CA ASN A 83 13.54 -19.70 -14.21
C ASN A 83 13.05 -19.97 -15.65
N VAL A 84 11.86 -19.49 -16.00
CA VAL A 84 11.23 -19.72 -17.32
C VAL A 84 11.40 -18.49 -18.25
N GLY A 85 11.95 -17.37 -17.75
CA GLY A 85 12.31 -16.18 -18.53
C GLY A 85 13.78 -16.15 -18.92
#